data_AF-A0A0X3X7J6-F1
#
_entry.id   AF-A0A0X3X7J6-F1
#
_cell.length_a   1.000
_cell.length_b   1.000
_cell.length_c   1.000
_cell.angle_alpha   90.00
_cell.angle_beta   90.00
_cell.angle_gamma   90.00
#
_symmetry.space_group_name_H-M   'P 1'
#
loop_
_entity.id
_entity.type
_entity.pdbx_description
1 polymer ?
#
loop_
_entity_poly.entity_id
_entity_poly.type
_entity_poly.pdbx_seq_one_letter_code
_entity_poly.pdbx_strand_id
1 'polypeptide(L)'
;MKETGADAVAELRGLDLRPVLLTGDNQAAAESVARAVGIDEVIAEVLPQDKVDVIKRLQDDGLAGAASRWRHGHPAAQRPNPPPRRPPDL
;
A
#
# COMPACT_ATOMS: atom_id res chain seq x y z
N MET A 1 14.96 2.38 -7.36
CA MET A 1 13.72 2.12 -6.60
C MET A 1 13.32 3.36 -5.80
N LYS A 2 12.70 4.32 -6.48
CA LYS A 2 12.16 5.58 -5.93
C LYS A 2 11.13 6.18 -6.89
N GLU A 3 11.22 5.80 -8.16
CA GLU A 3 10.35 6.24 -9.25
C GLU A 3 8.91 5.74 -9.12
N THR A 4 8.70 4.51 -8.62
CA THR A 4 7.36 3.89 -8.56
C THR A 4 6.42 4.54 -7.53
N GLY A 5 6.96 5.18 -6.49
CA GLY A 5 6.15 5.74 -5.41
C GLY A 5 5.50 7.08 -5.79
N ALA A 6 6.27 7.98 -6.42
CA ALA A 6 5.75 9.29 -6.82
C ALA A 6 4.74 9.18 -7.97
N ASP A 7 4.99 8.29 -8.92
CA ASP A 7 4.08 8.05 -10.06
C ASP A 7 2.73 7.50 -9.58
N ALA A 8 2.74 6.54 -8.66
CA ALA A 8 1.51 6.02 -8.05
C ALA A 8 0.70 7.09 -7.30
N VAL A 9 1.37 8.01 -6.59
CA VAL A 9 0.70 9.13 -5.92
C VAL A 9 0.10 10.11 -6.93
N ALA A 10 0.81 10.38 -8.02
CA ALA A 10 0.32 11.24 -9.09
C ALA A 10 -0.92 10.65 -9.78
N GLU A 11 -0.93 9.34 -10.05
CA GLU A 11 -2.12 8.66 -10.59
C GLU A 11 -3.31 8.73 -9.63
N LEU A 12 -3.09 8.50 -8.34
CA LEU A 12 -4.15 8.62 -7.33
C LEU A 12 -4.75 10.04 -7.29
N ARG A 13 -3.90 11.08 -7.34
CA ARG A 13 -4.37 12.47 -7.45
C ARG A 13 -5.14 12.71 -8.75
N GLY A 14 -4.69 12.12 -9.86
CA GLY A 14 -5.38 12.19 -11.15
C GLY A 14 -6.78 11.55 -11.15
N LEU A 15 -7.04 10.65 -10.19
CA LEU A 15 -8.34 10.03 -9.95
C LEU A 15 -9.21 10.80 -8.93
N ASP A 16 -8.84 12.03 -8.58
CA ASP A 16 -9.50 12.87 -7.55
C ASP A 16 -9.44 12.26 -6.14
N LEU A 17 -8.48 11.35 -5.90
CA LEU A 17 -8.25 10.78 -4.57
C LEU A 17 -7.29 11.66 -3.78
N ARG A 18 -7.50 11.70 -2.46
CA ARG A 18 -6.64 12.41 -1.50
C ARG A 18 -5.74 11.41 -0.77
N PRO A 19 -4.51 11.14 -1.28
CA PRO A 19 -3.61 10.20 -0.64
C PRO A 19 -3.09 10.73 0.70
N VAL A 20 -3.01 9.83 1.69
CA VAL A 20 -2.48 10.08 3.03
C VAL A 20 -1.27 9.17 3.27
N LEU A 21 -0.14 9.71 3.72
CA LEU A 21 1.05 8.93 4.06
C LEU A 21 0.94 8.44 5.50
N LEU A 22 0.84 7.13 5.69
CA LEU A 22 0.83 6.49 6.99
C LEU A 22 2.15 5.74 7.23
N THR A 23 2.96 6.20 8.18
CA THR A 23 4.25 5.57 8.51
C THR A 23 4.52 5.49 10.03
N GLY A 24 5.37 4.54 10.42
CA GLY A 24 5.92 4.42 11.77
C GLY A 24 7.25 5.16 11.97
N ASP A 25 7.78 5.78 10.91
CA ASP A 25 8.96 6.65 11.01
C ASP A 25 8.66 7.93 11.78
N ASN A 26 9.72 8.60 12.22
CA ASN A 26 9.60 9.92 12.86
C ASN A 26 9.11 10.98 11.85
N GLN A 27 8.43 12.01 12.37
CA GLN A 27 7.78 13.08 11.60
C GLN A 27 8.69 13.69 10.52
N ALA A 28 9.95 14.01 10.87
CA ALA A 28 10.88 14.64 9.93
C ALA A 28 11.17 13.75 8.69
N ALA A 29 11.30 12.43 8.88
CA ALA A 29 11.52 11.51 7.79
C ALA A 29 10.25 11.35 6.94
N ALA A 30 9.09 11.23 7.60
CA ALA A 30 7.79 11.12 6.96
C ALA A 30 7.49 12.35 6.09
N GLU A 31 7.70 13.56 6.61
CA GLU A 31 7.52 14.81 5.85
C GLU A 31 8.46 14.88 4.64
N SER A 32 9.71 14.46 4.78
CA SER A 32 10.67 14.47 3.68
C SER A 32 10.23 13.54 2.54
N VAL A 33 9.66 12.37 2.88
CA VAL A 33 9.11 11.43 1.89
C VAL A 33 7.84 12.01 1.27
N ALA A 34 6.93 12.52 2.08
CA ALA A 34 5.67 13.10 1.62
C ALA A 34 5.89 14.24 0.62
N ARG A 35 6.84 15.14 0.90
CA ARG A 35 7.22 16.21 -0.03
C ARG A 35 7.83 15.69 -1.32
N ALA A 36 8.63 14.62 -1.25
CA ALA A 36 9.25 14.02 -2.42
C ALA A 36 8.24 13.36 -3.37
N VAL A 37 7.13 12.85 -2.84
CA VAL A 37 6.07 12.21 -3.65
C VAL A 37 4.84 13.10 -3.86
N GLY A 38 4.82 14.30 -3.27
CA GLY A 38 3.67 15.18 -3.30
C GLY A 38 2.47 14.59 -2.57
N ILE A 39 2.58 14.33 -1.26
CA ILE A 39 1.47 14.01 -0.36
C ILE A 39 1.33 15.16 0.64
N ASP A 40 0.12 15.69 0.79
CA ASP A 40 -0.17 16.81 1.70
C ASP A 40 -0.48 16.35 3.13
N GLU A 41 -0.99 15.12 3.31
CA GLU A 41 -1.41 14.60 4.62
C GLU A 41 -0.50 13.48 5.09
N VAL A 42 0.09 13.65 6.28
CA VAL A 42 1.08 12.72 6.84
C VAL A 42 0.69 12.35 8.26
N ILE A 43 0.69 11.05 8.53
CA ILE A 43 0.52 10.47 9.86
C ILE A 43 1.77 9.63 10.14
N ALA A 44 2.67 10.18 10.96
CA ALA A 44 3.93 9.58 11.34
C ALA A 44 3.85 8.94 12.73
N GLU A 45 4.92 8.24 13.13
CA GLU A 45 5.07 7.61 14.45
C GLU A 45 3.94 6.63 14.82
N VAL A 46 3.28 6.07 13.80
CA VAL A 46 2.18 5.13 14.02
C VAL A 46 2.73 3.76 14.35
N LEU A 47 2.42 3.29 15.55
CA LEU A 47 2.78 1.94 15.97
C LEU A 47 2.04 0.89 15.13
N PRO A 48 2.62 -0.29 14.90
CA PRO A 48 1.97 -1.36 14.14
C PRO A 48 0.59 -1.75 14.67
N GLN A 49 0.39 -1.63 15.98
CA GLN A 49 -0.86 -1.94 16.66
C GLN A 49 -1.94 -0.90 16.37
N ASP A 50 -1.57 0.38 16.29
CA ASP A 50 -2.49 1.50 16.03
C ASP A 50 -2.75 1.71 14.54
N LYS A 51 -1.89 1.18 13.66
CA LYS A 51 -2.04 1.29 12.21
C LYS A 51 -3.41 0.86 11.72
N VAL A 52 -3.96 -0.22 12.28
CA VAL A 52 -5.28 -0.74 11.88
C VAL A 52 -6.40 0.23 12.27
N ASP A 53 -6.29 0.86 13.44
CA ASP A 53 -7.28 1.84 13.92
C ASP A 53 -7.24 3.11 13.08
N VAL A 54 -6.05 3.61 12.78
CA VAL A 54 -5.85 4.77 11.89
C VAL A 54 -6.41 4.50 10.49
N ILE A 55 -6.16 3.31 9.91
CA ILE A 55 -6.72 2.93 8.60
C ILE A 55 -8.25 2.91 8.65
N LYS A 56 -8.85 2.35 9.70
CA LYS A 56 -10.32 2.33 9.86
C LYS A 56 -10.89 3.73 9.96
N ARG A 57 -10.24 4.62 10.71
CA ARG A 57 -10.65 6.01 10.83
C ARG A 57 -10.57 6.75 9.48
N LEU A 58 -9.52 6.53 8.70
CA LEU A 58 -9.38 7.08 7.35
C LEU A 58 -10.39 6.48 6.35
N GLN A 59 -10.82 5.23 6.56
CA GLN A 59 -11.90 4.59 5.79
C GLN A 59 -13.26 5.21 6.11
N ASP A 60 -13.53 5.48 7.39
CA ASP A 60 -14.77 6.11 7.86
C ASP A 60 -14.90 7.55 7.33
N ASP A 61 -13.79 8.28 7.25
CA ASP A 61 -13.71 9.64 6.68
C ASP A 61 -13.82 9.65 5.13
N GLY A 62 -13.93 8.49 4.48
CA GLY A 62 -14.03 8.37 3.02
C GLY A 62 -12.71 8.59 2.26
N LEU A 63 -11.58 8.74 2.96
CA LEU A 63 -10.26 9.02 2.38
C LEU A 63 -9.54 7.75 1.90
N ALA A 64 -9.85 6.58 2.46
CA ALA A 64 -9.22 5.32 2.05
C ALA A 64 -9.84 4.72 0.77
N GLY A 65 -9.98 5.54 -0.27
CA GLY A 65 -10.47 5.15 -1.59
C GLY A 65 -9.40 4.54 -2.49
N ALA A 66 -8.65 3.50 -2.07
CA ALA A 66 -7.78 2.77 -3.00
C ALA A 66 -7.42 1.32 -2.59
N ALA A 67 -8.01 0.75 -1.53
CA ALA A 67 -7.76 -0.65 -1.17
C ALA A 67 -8.79 -1.63 -1.77
N SER A 68 -9.95 -1.14 -2.24
CA SER A 68 -11.07 -2.01 -2.66
C SER A 68 -11.10 -2.34 -4.16
N ARG A 69 -10.17 -1.83 -4.98
CA ARG A 69 -9.97 -2.26 -6.38
C ARG A 69 -8.80 -3.23 -6.55
N TRP A 70 -8.68 -4.20 -5.65
CA TRP A 70 -7.87 -5.42 -5.85
C TRP A 70 -8.71 -6.68 -6.03
N ARG A 71 -10.03 -6.54 -6.32
CA ARG A 71 -10.94 -7.68 -6.44
C ARG A 71 -11.37 -8.07 -7.85
N HIS A 72 -10.89 -7.43 -8.92
CA HIS A 72 -11.09 -7.93 -10.29
C HIS A 72 -9.95 -7.48 -11.22
N GLY A 73 -9.03 -8.40 -11.54
CA GLY A 73 -8.21 -8.29 -12.76
C GLY A 73 -6.70 -8.36 -12.59
N HIS A 74 -6.14 -9.50 -12.16
CA HIS A 74 -4.77 -9.88 -12.56
C HIS A 74 -4.70 -11.41 -12.74
N PRO A 75 -4.67 -11.93 -13.98
CA PRO A 75 -4.50 -13.35 -14.22
C PRO A 75 -3.02 -13.66 -14.46
N ALA A 76 -2.22 -13.83 -13.40
CA ALA A 76 -0.94 -14.54 -13.52
C ALA A 76 -0.36 -14.94 -12.16
N ALA A 77 -0.03 -16.23 -12.07
CA ALA A 77 1.01 -16.79 -11.21
C ALA A 77 0.74 -16.95 -9.70
N GLN A 78 -0.31 -17.70 -9.36
CA GLN A 78 -0.25 -18.63 -8.24
C GLN A 78 -0.44 -20.05 -8.79
N ARG A 79 0.63 -20.67 -9.29
CA ARG A 79 0.60 -22.11 -9.59
C ARG A 79 0.89 -22.84 -8.28
N PRO A 80 0.02 -23.73 -7.79
CA PRO A 80 0.39 -24.61 -6.69
C PRO A 80 1.53 -25.54 -7.15
N ASN A 81 2.52 -25.71 -6.29
CA ASN A 81 3.65 -26.63 -6.48
C ASN A 81 3.11 -28.04 -6.78
N PRO A 82 3.52 -28.71 -7.88
CA PRO A 82 3.10 -30.09 -8.10
C PRO A 82 3.69 -31.02 -7.02
N PRO A 83 2.99 -32.09 -6.61
CA PRO A 83 3.51 -33.02 -5.62
C PRO A 83 4.79 -33.71 -6.14
N PRO A 84 5.71 -34.11 -5.24
CA PRO A 84 6.94 -34.78 -5.64
C PRO A 84 6.63 -36.10 -6.36
N ARG A 85 7.30 -36.33 -7.49
CA ARG A 85 7.19 -37.59 -8.24
C ARG A 85 7.77 -38.72 -7.41
N ARG A 86 7.01 -39.81 -7.20
CA ARG A 86 7.56 -41.06 -6.66
C ARG A 86 8.64 -41.61 -7.60
N PRO A 87 9.76 -42.11 -7.09
CA PRO A 87 10.71 -42.85 -7.91
C PRO A 87 10.08 -44.18 -8.36
N PRO A 88 10.49 -44.72 -9.53
CA PRO A 88 10.03 -46.02 -9.98
C PRO A 88 10.59 -47.13 -9.08
N ASP A 89 9.72 -48.05 -8.65
CA ASP A 89 10.08 -49.28 -7.95
C ASP A 89 11.11 -50.08 -8.77
N LEU A 90 12.19 -50.52 -8.10
CA LEU A 90 13.19 -51.47 -8.60
C LEU A 90 12.86 -52.86 -8.07
#